data_AF-A0A7S1MMU0-F1
#
_entry.id   AF-A0A7S1MMU0-F1
#
_cell.length_a   1.000
_cell.length_b   1.000
_cell.length_c   1.000
_cell.angle_alpha   90.00
_cell.angle_beta   90.00
_cell.angle_gamma   90.00
#
_symmetry.space_group_name_H-M   'P 1'
#
loop_
_entity.id
_entity.type
_entity.pdbx_description
1 polymer ?
#
loop_
_entity_poly.entity_id
_entity_poly.type
_entity_poly.pdbx_seq_one_letter_code
_entity_poly.pdbx_strand_id
1 'polypeptide(L)'
;MTSSDEMKELKQSMAPCIACCCFEDSCTASKICDPPCTGSFKVCCCAGSIGCDGLCCCSCEGDPCWSEERGCCEVVAKILCCYSEVQCPPGKDIGIGCCGIAFCRSSDDAPADAQD
;
A
#
# COMPACT_ATOMS: atom_id res chain seq x y z
N MET A 1 10.83 -8.82 4.04
CA MET A 1 9.65 -7.94 3.91
C MET A 1 9.99 -6.82 2.97
N THR A 2 9.10 -6.49 2.04
CA THR A 2 9.04 -5.11 1.54
C THR A 2 8.61 -4.26 2.74
N SER A 3 9.47 -3.35 3.20
CA SER A 3 9.17 -2.54 4.40
C SER A 3 7.88 -1.75 4.16
N SER A 4 7.06 -1.55 5.20
CA SER A 4 5.85 -0.71 5.10
C SER A 4 6.17 0.67 4.50
N ASP A 5 7.38 1.17 4.71
CA ASP A 5 7.89 2.42 4.14
C ASP A 5 8.02 2.37 2.61
N GLU A 6 8.53 1.28 2.04
CA GLU A 6 8.65 1.10 0.58
C GLU A 6 7.26 1.08 -0.09
N MET A 7 6.27 0.49 0.59
CA MET A 7 4.88 0.53 0.13
C MET A 7 4.28 1.94 0.19
N LYS A 8 4.61 2.74 1.22
CA LYS A 8 4.17 4.14 1.34
C LYS A 8 4.80 5.01 0.25
N GLU A 9 6.08 4.85 -0.02
CA GLU A 9 6.79 5.56 -1.11
C GLU A 9 6.21 5.20 -2.49
N LEU A 10 5.88 3.93 -2.69
CA LEU A 10 5.22 3.48 -3.91
C LEU A 10 3.87 4.20 -4.11
N LYS A 11 3.01 4.27 -3.08
CA LYS A 11 1.72 4.97 -3.15
C LYS A 11 1.83 6.43 -3.60
N GLN A 12 2.82 7.16 -3.06
CA GLN A 12 3.02 8.58 -3.41
C GLN A 12 3.29 8.82 -4.89
N SER A 13 3.84 7.81 -5.59
CA SER A 13 4.12 7.91 -7.02
C SER A 13 2.92 7.55 -7.92
N MET A 14 1.79 7.12 -7.34
CA MET A 14 0.64 6.56 -8.07
C MET A 14 -0.56 7.50 -8.05
N ALA A 15 -1.32 7.51 -9.15
CA ALA A 15 -2.57 8.27 -9.21
C ALA A 15 -3.73 7.41 -8.70
N PRO A 16 -4.54 7.86 -7.71
CA PRO A 16 -5.71 7.12 -7.26
C PRO A 16 -6.76 7.03 -8.35
N CYS A 17 -7.09 5.81 -8.77
CA CYS A 17 -8.20 5.58 -9.69
C CYS A 17 -9.51 5.63 -8.90
N ILE A 18 -9.59 4.87 -7.81
CA ILE A 18 -10.74 4.79 -6.89
C ILE A 18 -10.23 4.49 -5.48
N ALA A 19 -10.69 5.23 -4.47
CA ALA A 19 -10.47 4.93 -3.06
C ALA A 19 -11.77 5.15 -2.28
N CYS A 20 -12.10 4.23 -1.37
CA CYS A 20 -13.36 4.22 -0.62
C CYS A 20 -13.16 3.72 0.83
N CYS A 21 -12.36 4.44 1.61
CA CYS A 21 -12.02 4.27 3.03
C CYS A 21 -11.34 2.95 3.41
N CYS A 22 -11.84 1.82 2.92
CA CYS A 22 -11.34 0.48 3.21
C CYS A 22 -10.56 -0.13 2.04
N PHE A 23 -10.65 0.44 0.84
CA PHE A 23 -9.87 0.01 -0.31
C PHE A 23 -9.44 1.17 -1.19
N GLU A 24 -8.27 1.06 -1.80
CA GLU A 24 -7.72 1.95 -2.81
C GLU A 24 -7.21 1.14 -3.99
N ASP A 25 -7.64 1.51 -5.18
CA ASP A 25 -7.01 1.10 -6.44
C ASP A 25 -6.37 2.34 -7.09
N SER A 26 -5.07 2.23 -7.33
CA SER A 26 -4.22 3.28 -7.89
C SER A 26 -3.45 2.73 -9.08
N CYS A 27 -3.09 3.60 -10.03
CA CYS A 27 -2.34 3.22 -11.22
C CYS A 27 -1.13 4.13 -11.46
N THR A 28 -0.02 3.53 -11.90
CA THR A 28 1.15 4.27 -12.40
C THR A 28 1.45 3.94 -13.85
N ALA A 29 1.50 4.98 -14.69
CA ALA A 29 1.81 4.85 -16.12
C ALA A 29 3.33 4.87 -16.41
N SER A 30 4.15 5.41 -15.51
CA SER A 30 5.57 5.72 -15.76
C SER A 30 6.56 4.65 -15.28
N LYS A 31 6.20 3.79 -14.30
CA LYS A 31 7.06 2.75 -13.71
C LYS A 31 6.34 1.40 -13.56
N ILE A 32 6.03 0.78 -14.70
CA ILE A 32 5.22 -0.45 -14.79
C ILE A 32 5.99 -1.69 -14.29
N CYS A 33 7.30 -1.80 -14.51
CA CYS A 33 8.07 -3.00 -14.20
C CYS A 33 9.02 -2.87 -12.99
N ASP A 34 8.87 -1.81 -12.20
CA ASP A 34 9.83 -1.48 -11.12
C ASP A 34 9.08 -1.12 -9.82
N PRO A 35 8.92 -2.05 -8.88
CA PRO A 35 9.02 -3.52 -9.02
C PRO A 35 7.82 -4.11 -9.79
N PRO A 36 7.98 -5.27 -10.48
CA PRO A 36 6.95 -5.84 -11.37
C PRO A 36 5.80 -6.51 -10.60
N CYS A 37 6.10 -7.08 -9.44
CA CYS A 37 5.10 -7.68 -8.55
C CYS A 37 5.64 -7.66 -7.12
N THR A 38 4.98 -6.91 -6.25
CA THR A 38 5.24 -6.95 -4.81
C THR A 38 3.93 -6.81 -4.06
N GLY A 39 3.79 -7.51 -2.94
CA GLY A 39 2.60 -7.49 -2.12
C GLY A 39 2.94 -7.79 -0.67
N SER A 40 2.17 -7.22 0.24
CA SER A 40 2.20 -7.55 1.66
C SER A 40 0.79 -7.75 2.15
N PHE A 41 0.60 -8.70 3.05
CA PHE A 41 -0.68 -8.93 3.69
C PHE A 41 -0.48 -9.09 5.18
N LYS A 42 -1.48 -8.67 5.92
CA LYS A 42 -1.70 -8.94 7.33
C LYS A 42 -3.12 -9.46 7.47
N VAL A 43 -3.28 -10.60 8.10
CA VAL A 43 -4.58 -11.16 8.46
C VAL A 43 -4.51 -11.64 9.89
N CYS A 44 -5.17 -10.92 10.80
CA CYS A 44 -5.15 -11.16 12.24
C CYS A 44 -3.72 -11.23 12.77
N CYS A 45 -3.29 -12.41 13.23
CA CYS A 45 -1.97 -12.62 13.84
C CYS A 45 -0.89 -13.04 12.83
N CYS A 46 -1.17 -12.99 11.53
CA CYS A 46 -0.25 -13.42 10.50
C CYS A 46 0.06 -12.25 9.57
N ALA A 47 1.33 -11.99 9.35
CA ALA A 47 1.79 -11.10 8.30
C ALA A 47 2.64 -11.86 7.30
N GLY A 48 2.66 -11.39 6.07
CA GLY A 48 3.52 -11.93 5.04
C GLY A 48 3.72 -10.95 3.90
N SER A 49 4.72 -11.24 3.09
CA SER A 49 5.00 -10.48 1.89
C SER A 49 5.41 -11.39 0.76
N ILE A 50 4.99 -11.05 -0.45
CA ILE A 50 5.37 -11.72 -1.69
C ILE A 50 6.06 -10.68 -2.56
N GLY A 51 7.29 -10.94 -2.98
CA GLY A 51 8.04 -10.04 -3.86
C GLY A 51 8.71 -10.82 -4.98
N CYS A 52 8.60 -10.35 -6.22
CA CYS A 52 9.26 -10.94 -7.37
C CYS A 52 10.68 -10.39 -7.61
N ASP A 53 11.36 -9.90 -6.56
CA ASP A 53 12.68 -9.25 -6.62
C ASP A 53 13.88 -10.17 -6.29
N GLY A 54 13.68 -11.50 -6.11
CA GLY A 54 14.80 -12.42 -5.82
C GLY A 54 14.43 -13.87 -5.45
N LEU A 55 15.44 -14.67 -5.04
CA LEU A 55 15.37 -16.13 -4.81
C LEU A 55 14.46 -16.58 -3.64
N CYS A 56 14.02 -15.66 -2.78
CA CYS A 56 13.11 -15.95 -1.67
C CYS A 56 11.87 -15.04 -1.79
N CYS A 57 10.90 -15.50 -2.58
CA CYS A 57 9.77 -14.67 -3.01
C CYS A 57 8.66 -14.52 -1.96
N CYS A 58 8.73 -15.23 -0.84
CA CYS A 58 7.66 -15.27 0.16
C CYS A 58 8.25 -15.20 1.57
N SER A 59 7.71 -14.33 2.41
CA SER A 59 8.01 -14.23 3.84
C SER A 59 6.70 -14.33 4.61
N CYS A 60 6.69 -15.06 5.72
CA CYS A 60 5.57 -15.13 6.64
C CYS A 60 6.05 -15.10 8.08
N GLU A 61 5.33 -14.36 8.93
CA GLU A 61 5.66 -14.18 10.34
C GLU A 61 4.39 -13.94 11.17
N GLY A 62 4.55 -14.10 12.48
CA GLY A 62 3.50 -13.76 13.44
C GLY A 62 3.48 -12.26 13.71
N ASP A 63 2.32 -11.65 13.68
CA ASP A 63 2.09 -10.22 13.94
C ASP A 63 1.02 -10.08 15.04
N PRO A 64 0.95 -8.98 15.80
CA PRO A 64 -0.17 -8.73 16.70
C PRO A 64 -1.52 -8.70 15.96
N CYS A 65 -2.53 -9.33 16.56
CA CYS A 65 -3.90 -9.46 16.03
C CYS A 65 -4.51 -8.14 15.53
N TRP A 66 -4.11 -7.02 16.13
CA TRP A 66 -4.51 -5.68 15.74
C TRP A 66 -3.35 -4.72 15.94
N SER A 67 -3.16 -3.79 15.01
CA SER A 67 -2.27 -2.63 15.17
C SER A 67 -2.98 -1.35 14.69
N GLU A 68 -2.56 -0.21 15.23
CA GLU A 68 -3.14 1.08 14.82
C GLU A 68 -2.81 1.43 13.37
N GLU A 69 -1.62 1.03 12.90
CA GLU A 69 -1.15 1.33 11.53
C GLU A 69 -1.78 0.40 10.47
N ARG A 70 -1.93 -0.91 10.75
CA ARG A 70 -2.32 -1.93 9.77
C ARG A 70 -3.70 -2.55 10.03
N GLY A 71 -4.37 -2.12 11.09
CA GLY A 71 -5.64 -2.70 11.53
C GLY A 71 -5.54 -4.17 11.91
N CYS A 72 -6.64 -4.90 11.74
CA CYS A 72 -6.68 -6.36 11.91
C CYS A 72 -6.48 -7.10 10.58
N CYS A 73 -6.73 -6.44 9.45
CA CYS A 73 -6.53 -7.00 8.12
C CYS A 73 -6.03 -5.89 7.19
N GLU A 74 -4.90 -6.13 6.53
CA GLU A 74 -4.35 -5.25 5.52
C GLU A 74 -3.88 -6.12 4.36
N VAL A 75 -4.19 -5.73 3.14
CA VAL A 75 -3.67 -6.37 1.94
C VAL A 75 -3.22 -5.27 1.01
N VAL A 76 -1.97 -5.34 0.59
CA VAL A 76 -1.37 -4.40 -0.33
C VAL A 76 -0.72 -5.19 -1.44
N ALA A 77 -1.01 -4.85 -2.69
CA ALA A 77 -0.45 -5.52 -3.85
C ALA A 77 -0.21 -4.52 -4.97
N LYS A 78 1.04 -4.48 -5.45
CA LYS A 78 1.42 -3.87 -6.71
C LYS A 78 1.64 -4.98 -7.73
N ILE A 79 0.88 -4.96 -8.81
CA ILE A 79 1.07 -5.84 -9.96
C ILE A 79 1.17 -4.94 -11.19
N LEU A 80 2.37 -4.89 -11.77
CA LEU A 80 2.68 -4.03 -12.91
C LEU A 80 2.35 -2.56 -12.63
N CYS A 81 1.42 -1.98 -13.39
CA CYS A 81 0.94 -0.62 -13.23
C CYS A 81 -0.15 -0.47 -12.17
N CYS A 82 -0.77 -1.57 -11.73
CA CYS A 82 -1.90 -1.54 -10.82
C CYS A 82 -1.41 -1.70 -9.38
N TYR A 83 -1.99 -0.90 -8.51
CA TYR A 83 -1.82 -0.99 -7.08
C TYR A 83 -3.18 -1.12 -6.44
N SER A 84 -3.31 -2.09 -5.55
CA SER A 84 -4.52 -2.32 -4.78
C SER A 84 -4.14 -2.42 -3.32
N GLU A 85 -4.84 -1.68 -2.49
CA GLU A 85 -4.73 -1.72 -1.05
C GLU A 85 -6.11 -1.91 -0.44
N VAL A 86 -6.20 -2.75 0.58
CA VAL A 86 -7.38 -2.99 1.39
C VAL A 86 -6.97 -2.96 2.85
N GLN A 87 -7.67 -2.21 3.69
CA GLN A 87 -7.39 -2.15 5.12
C GLN A 87 -8.69 -2.13 5.94
N CYS A 88 -8.76 -3.02 6.94
CA CYS A 88 -9.89 -3.20 7.84
C CYS A 88 -9.40 -3.29 9.29
N PRO A 89 -9.94 -2.48 10.24
CA PRO A 89 -10.78 -1.31 10.02
C PRO A 89 -10.10 -0.24 9.13
N PRO A 90 -10.85 0.67 8.51
CA PRO A 90 -10.28 1.68 7.64
C PRO A 90 -9.29 2.57 8.41
N GLY A 91 -8.03 2.61 7.98
CA GLY A 91 -7.05 3.57 8.47
C GLY A 91 -7.18 4.93 7.79
N LYS A 92 -6.27 5.84 8.14
CA LYS A 92 -6.24 7.21 7.59
C LYS A 92 -5.59 7.28 6.20
N ASP A 93 -4.96 6.19 5.76
CA ASP A 93 -4.10 6.17 4.57
C ASP A 93 -4.85 6.02 3.24
N ILE A 94 -6.08 5.48 3.22
CA ILE A 94 -6.85 5.22 1.99
C ILE A 94 -7.78 6.40 1.64
N GLY A 95 -8.46 7.00 2.62
CA GLY A 95 -9.37 8.13 2.39
C GLY A 95 -10.47 7.84 1.35
N ILE A 96 -11.00 8.89 0.70
CA ILE A 96 -11.96 8.77 -0.41
C ILE A 96 -11.34 9.43 -1.63
N GLY A 97 -11.24 8.72 -2.75
CA GLY A 97 -10.62 9.25 -3.96
C GLY A 97 -11.24 8.71 -5.24
N CYS A 98 -11.19 9.50 -6.30
CA CYS A 98 -11.63 9.08 -7.62
C CYS A 98 -10.94 9.95 -8.68
N CYS A 99 -10.42 9.32 -9.74
CA CYS A 99 -9.85 10.01 -10.91
C CYS A 99 -8.72 11.01 -10.55
N GLY A 100 -7.82 10.63 -9.63
CA GLY A 100 -6.66 11.44 -9.23
C GLY A 100 -6.96 12.52 -8.19
N ILE A 101 -8.20 12.62 -7.71
CA ILE A 101 -8.60 13.53 -6.63
C ILE A 101 -8.83 12.68 -5.38
N ALA A 102 -8.20 13.03 -4.26
CA ALA A 102 -8.40 12.37 -2.98
C ALA A 102 -8.79 13.37 -1.88
N PHE A 103 -9.62 12.90 -0.95
CA PHE A 103 -10.13 13.61 0.21
C PHE A 103 -9.94 12.74 1.46
N CYS A 104 -9.60 13.37 2.59
CA CYS A 104 -9.37 12.67 3.86
C CYS A 104 -8.32 11.55 3.78
N ARG A 105 -7.31 11.74 2.94
CA ARG A 105 -6.20 10.81 2.69
C ARG A 105 -4.91 11.40 3.26
N SER A 106 -4.34 10.77 4.29
CA SER A 106 -3.07 11.21 4.89
C SER A 106 -1.83 10.77 4.12
N SER A 107 -1.98 9.87 3.14
CA SER A 107 -0.85 9.39 2.33
C SER A 107 -0.44 10.34 1.20
N ASP A 108 -1.23 11.40 0.93
CA ASP A 108 -0.87 12.52 0.03
C ASP A 108 -0.08 13.63 0.73
N ASP A 109 0.02 13.60 2.07
CA ASP A 109 0.83 14.55 2.82
C ASP A 109 2.32 14.29 2.50
N ALA A 110 2.85 15.03 1.53
CA ALA A 110 4.28 15.01 1.22
C ALA A 110 5.07 15.35 2.50
N PRO A 111 6.21 14.67 2.78
CA PRO A 111 7.08 15.08 3.87
C PRO A 111 7.47 16.55 3.67
N ALA A 112 7.37 17.36 4.73
CA ALA A 112 7.53 18.82 4.70
C ALA A 112 8.96 19.32 4.34
N ASP A 113 9.82 18.47 3.81
CA ASP A 113 11.22 18.74 3.49
C ASP A 113 11.48 18.53 1.99
N ALA A 114 10.84 19.33 1.14
CA ALA A 114 11.18 19.46 -0.28
C ALA A 114 11.01 20.90 -0.79
N GLN A 115 11.29 21.88 0.08
CA GLN A 115 11.47 23.29 -0.32
C GLN A 115 12.81 23.80 0.22
N ASP A 116 13.89 23.54 -0.52
CA ASP A 116 15.04 24.45 -0.64
C ASP A 116 15.48 24.48 -2.11
#